data_AF-A0A7X9N4F1-F1
#
_entry.id   AF-A0A7X9N4F1-F1
#
_cell.length_a   1.000
_cell.length_b   1.000
_cell.length_c   1.000
_cell.angle_alpha   90.00
_cell.angle_beta   90.00
_cell.angle_gamma   90.00
#
_symmetry.space_group_name_H-M   'P 1'
#
loop_
_entity.id
_entity.type
_entity.pdbx_description
1 polymer ?
#
loop_
_entity_poly.entity_id
_entity_poly.type
_entity_poly.pdbx_seq_one_letter_code
_entity_poly.pdbx_strand_id
1 'polypeptide(L)'
;MKTITWQDIIRTLNSDVCLYELGQKWGNEFLTADQRAAMIRQHQTELLDLQKELAELTELPLPSSATLIGIFMARCVIAGLTEQNPEPGDELLLVSYQDQASQFGTHWEVEIYDPTAEEKTLGVSELSYAEILGMKVAIDEDADFLSGLAALFSEITQTGLYDWERNAVIYQRTAAQQAMESAMYEFMEQTQQIAHFLDQYVTAHPDDSQLPDEIALFWPLTTGIMAPLDADDPDSPMISTMKQDSQLLARFKLRFGREFREFIKNHQI
;
A
#
# COMPACT_ATOMS: atom_id res chain seq x y z
N MET A 1 -10.32 21.06 -10.93
CA MET A 1 -10.64 19.65 -10.62
C MET A 1 -12.12 19.42 -10.71
N LYS A 2 -12.51 18.43 -11.50
CA LYS A 2 -13.91 18.09 -11.75
C LYS A 2 -14.34 16.98 -10.81
N THR A 3 -15.26 17.28 -9.91
CA THR A 3 -15.91 16.24 -9.11
C THR A 3 -17.05 15.60 -9.90
N ILE A 4 -17.04 14.28 -10.00
CA ILE A 4 -18.01 13.47 -10.74
C ILE A 4 -18.50 12.31 -9.87
N THR A 5 -19.72 11.86 -10.14
CA THR A 5 -20.25 10.66 -9.50
C THR A 5 -19.88 9.41 -10.29
N TRP A 6 -19.90 8.25 -9.64
CA TRP A 6 -19.76 6.96 -10.32
C TRP A 6 -20.84 6.74 -11.38
N GLN A 7 -22.06 7.25 -11.17
CA GLN A 7 -23.11 7.19 -12.18
C GLN A 7 -22.75 8.00 -13.45
N ASP A 8 -22.07 9.13 -13.30
CA ASP A 8 -21.59 9.92 -14.44
C ASP A 8 -20.44 9.22 -15.17
N ILE A 9 -19.53 8.60 -14.42
CA ILE A 9 -18.45 7.78 -14.98
C ILE A 9 -19.04 6.62 -15.79
N ILE A 10 -19.92 5.82 -15.18
CA ILE A 10 -20.56 4.67 -15.84
C ILE A 10 -21.33 5.12 -17.09
N ARG A 11 -22.08 6.23 -17.00
CA ARG A 11 -22.79 6.78 -18.17
C ARG A 11 -21.83 7.17 -19.29
N THR A 12 -20.66 7.73 -18.95
CA THR A 12 -19.62 8.07 -19.93
C THR A 12 -19.03 6.82 -20.57
N LEU A 13 -18.79 5.77 -19.78
CA LEU A 13 -18.23 4.50 -20.25
C LEU A 13 -19.23 3.59 -20.97
N ASN A 14 -20.53 3.90 -20.94
CA ASN A 14 -21.51 3.25 -21.82
C ASN A 14 -21.33 3.65 -23.30
N SER A 15 -20.48 4.64 -23.62
CA SER A 15 -20.06 4.91 -24.98
C SER A 15 -18.93 3.96 -25.39
N ASP A 16 -19.12 3.22 -26.48
CA ASP A 16 -18.08 2.31 -27.02
C ASP A 16 -16.76 3.04 -27.30
N VAL A 17 -16.83 4.30 -27.73
CA VAL A 17 -15.63 5.14 -27.99
C VAL A 17 -14.88 5.41 -26.68
N CYS A 18 -15.57 5.88 -25.65
CA CYS A 18 -14.95 6.16 -24.35
C CYS A 18 -14.39 4.89 -23.70
N LEU A 19 -15.12 3.77 -23.78
CA LEU A 19 -14.67 2.50 -23.24
C LEU A 19 -13.44 1.98 -24.00
N TYR A 20 -13.42 2.13 -25.32
CA TYR A 20 -12.28 1.76 -26.16
C TYR A 20 -11.04 2.57 -25.79
N GLU A 21 -11.18 3.89 -25.68
CA GLU A 21 -10.07 4.78 -25.34
C GLU A 21 -9.56 4.54 -23.92
N LEU A 22 -10.45 4.33 -22.94
CA LEU A 22 -10.08 3.90 -21.59
C LEU A 22 -9.28 2.59 -21.63
N GLY A 23 -9.79 1.59 -22.36
CA GLY A 23 -9.12 0.28 -22.47
C GLY A 23 -7.78 0.36 -23.17
N GLN A 24 -7.64 1.25 -24.17
CA GLN A 24 -6.36 1.52 -24.80
C GLN A 24 -5.35 2.10 -23.81
N LYS A 25 -5.74 3.13 -23.06
CA LYS A 25 -4.88 3.78 -22.07
C LYS A 25 -4.48 2.79 -20.97
N TRP A 26 -5.46 2.14 -20.36
CA TRP A 26 -5.20 1.16 -19.30
C TRP A 26 -4.30 0.02 -19.79
N GLY A 27 -4.69 -0.65 -20.87
CA GLY A 27 -3.98 -1.83 -21.35
C GLY A 27 -2.53 -1.57 -21.76
N ASN A 28 -2.23 -0.37 -22.25
CA ASN A 28 -0.89 0.00 -22.73
C ASN A 28 -0.05 0.71 -21.66
N GLU A 29 -0.65 1.59 -20.87
CA GLU A 29 0.07 2.50 -19.97
C GLU A 29 0.22 1.93 -18.55
N PHE A 30 -0.72 1.10 -18.07
CA PHE A 30 -0.76 0.69 -16.67
C PHE A 30 -0.64 -0.83 -16.45
N LEU A 31 -0.69 -1.65 -17.51
CA LEU A 31 -0.44 -3.08 -17.40
C LEU A 31 0.99 -3.44 -17.82
N THR A 32 1.65 -4.27 -17.02
CA THR A 32 2.93 -4.89 -17.40
C THR A 32 2.72 -6.02 -18.43
N ALA A 33 3.79 -6.42 -19.12
CA ALA A 33 3.73 -7.54 -20.05
C ALA A 33 3.30 -8.86 -19.37
N ASP A 34 3.77 -9.09 -18.15
CA ASP A 34 3.45 -10.29 -17.38
C ASP A 34 1.99 -10.31 -16.93
N GLN A 35 1.45 -9.16 -16.48
CA GLN A 35 0.03 -9.01 -16.16
C GLN A 35 -0.84 -9.27 -17.40
N ARG A 36 -0.48 -8.68 -18.55
CA ARG A 36 -1.20 -8.95 -19.81
C ARG A 36 -1.17 -10.43 -20.18
N ALA A 37 -0.02 -11.09 -20.06
CA ALA A 37 0.11 -12.50 -20.36
C ALA A 37 -0.71 -13.39 -19.39
N ALA A 38 -0.78 -13.02 -18.11
CA ALA A 38 -1.61 -13.70 -17.13
C ALA A 38 -3.11 -13.55 -17.47
N MET A 39 -3.56 -12.33 -17.77
CA MET A 39 -4.95 -12.06 -18.16
C MET A 39 -5.37 -12.85 -19.41
N ILE A 40 -4.51 -12.93 -20.42
CA ILE A 40 -4.79 -13.73 -21.62
C ILE A 40 -4.96 -15.21 -21.28
N ARG A 41 -4.12 -15.77 -20.39
CA ARG A 41 -4.22 -17.18 -19.99
C ARG A 41 -5.49 -17.45 -19.18
N GLN A 42 -5.87 -16.52 -18.32
CA GLN A 42 -7.00 -16.70 -17.39
C GLN A 42 -8.35 -16.47 -18.06
N HIS A 43 -8.44 -15.49 -18.97
CA HIS A 43 -9.69 -15.01 -19.56
C HIS A 43 -9.73 -15.15 -21.08
N GLN A 44 -9.08 -16.19 -21.62
CA GLN A 44 -8.91 -16.35 -23.06
C GLN A 44 -10.26 -16.36 -23.80
N THR A 45 -11.27 -17.04 -23.25
CA THR A 45 -12.58 -17.19 -23.88
C THR A 45 -13.32 -15.86 -23.93
N GLU A 46 -13.35 -15.14 -22.81
CA GLU A 46 -14.01 -13.85 -22.65
C GLU A 46 -13.38 -12.79 -23.56
N LEU A 47 -12.05 -12.80 -23.66
CA LEU A 47 -11.34 -11.91 -24.58
C LEU A 47 -11.66 -12.22 -26.05
N LEU A 48 -11.75 -13.51 -26.42
CA LEU A 48 -12.13 -13.90 -27.79
C LEU A 48 -13.57 -13.48 -28.14
N ASP A 49 -14.50 -13.58 -27.20
CA ASP A 49 -15.88 -13.17 -27.41
C ASP A 49 -16.00 -11.64 -27.48
N LEU A 50 -15.29 -10.91 -26.60
CA LEU A 50 -15.19 -9.45 -26.68
C LEU A 50 -14.57 -8.99 -28.01
N GLN A 51 -13.56 -9.71 -28.52
CA GLN A 51 -12.95 -9.38 -29.81
C GLN A 51 -13.96 -9.52 -30.96
N LYS A 52 -14.84 -10.52 -30.92
CA LYS A 52 -15.91 -10.68 -31.93
C LYS A 52 -16.94 -9.55 -31.83
N GLU A 53 -17.38 -9.24 -30.61
CA GLU A 53 -18.31 -8.13 -30.35
C GLU A 53 -17.78 -6.81 -30.91
N LEU A 54 -16.52 -6.47 -30.58
CA LEU A 54 -15.90 -5.23 -31.05
C LEU A 54 -15.64 -5.22 -32.56
N ALA A 55 -15.45 -6.38 -33.19
CA ALA A 55 -15.30 -6.47 -34.64
C ALA A 55 -16.60 -6.13 -35.42
N GLU A 56 -17.76 -6.18 -34.75
CA GLU A 56 -19.05 -5.75 -35.33
C GLU A 56 -19.20 -4.22 -35.31
N LEU A 57 -18.41 -3.51 -34.51
CA LEU A 57 -18.43 -2.05 -34.40
C LEU A 57 -17.58 -1.41 -35.50
N THR A 58 -18.21 -1.03 -36.61
CA THR A 58 -17.51 -0.50 -37.81
C THR A 58 -16.84 0.86 -37.62
N GLU A 59 -17.13 1.57 -36.52
CA GLU A 59 -16.61 2.91 -36.25
C GLU A 59 -15.30 2.90 -35.44
N LEU A 60 -14.88 1.74 -34.93
CA LEU A 60 -13.70 1.59 -34.08
C LEU A 60 -12.61 0.76 -34.77
N PRO A 61 -11.32 1.05 -34.51
CA PRO A 61 -10.23 0.22 -34.98
C PRO A 61 -10.22 -1.13 -34.25
N LEU A 62 -9.81 -2.19 -34.95
CA LEU A 62 -9.62 -3.50 -34.33
C LEU A 62 -8.68 -3.38 -33.12
N PRO A 63 -9.10 -3.82 -31.92
CA PRO A 63 -8.32 -3.62 -30.70
C PRO A 63 -7.05 -4.46 -30.71
N SER A 64 -5.95 -3.88 -30.22
CA SER A 64 -4.76 -4.65 -29.84
C SER A 64 -5.08 -5.58 -28.67
N SER A 65 -4.26 -6.60 -28.42
CA SER A 65 -4.45 -7.47 -27.24
C SER A 65 -4.41 -6.67 -25.92
N ALA A 66 -3.56 -5.64 -25.84
CA ALA A 66 -3.51 -4.78 -24.67
C ALA A 66 -4.82 -3.98 -24.50
N THR A 67 -5.31 -3.36 -25.57
CA THR A 67 -6.58 -2.63 -25.59
C THR A 67 -7.75 -3.53 -25.20
N LEU A 68 -7.79 -4.76 -25.74
CA LEU A 68 -8.84 -5.74 -25.46
C LEU A 68 -8.87 -6.13 -23.97
N ILE A 69 -7.70 -6.34 -23.37
CA ILE A 69 -7.58 -6.61 -21.93
C ILE A 69 -8.05 -5.40 -21.11
N GLY A 70 -7.65 -4.18 -21.49
CA GLY A 70 -8.10 -2.97 -20.80
C GLY A 70 -9.61 -2.77 -20.85
N ILE A 71 -10.24 -3.01 -22.01
CA ILE A 71 -11.71 -2.97 -22.15
C ILE A 71 -12.37 -4.02 -21.26
N PHE A 72 -11.85 -5.26 -21.29
CA PHE A 72 -12.36 -6.34 -20.44
C PHE A 72 -12.28 -5.98 -18.96
N MET A 73 -11.12 -5.51 -18.48
CA MET A 73 -10.94 -5.10 -17.10
C MET A 73 -11.86 -3.94 -16.71
N ALA A 74 -12.05 -2.96 -17.59
CA ALA A 74 -12.97 -1.84 -17.35
C ALA A 74 -14.41 -2.34 -17.17
N ARG A 75 -14.86 -3.28 -18.02
CA ARG A 75 -16.16 -3.91 -17.86
C ARG A 75 -16.27 -4.69 -16.54
N CYS A 76 -15.22 -5.40 -16.13
CA CYS A 76 -15.20 -6.11 -14.85
C CYS A 76 -15.31 -5.16 -13.65
N VAL A 77 -14.55 -4.06 -13.64
CA VAL A 77 -14.61 -3.05 -12.56
C VAL A 77 -15.99 -2.41 -12.51
N ILE A 78 -16.54 -2.01 -13.67
CA ILE A 78 -17.89 -1.44 -13.74
C ILE A 78 -18.92 -2.43 -13.20
N ALA A 79 -18.88 -3.68 -13.64
CA ALA A 79 -19.79 -4.72 -13.16
C ALA A 79 -19.68 -4.89 -11.64
N GLY A 80 -18.45 -5.05 -11.12
CA GLY A 80 -18.17 -5.20 -9.70
C GLY A 80 -18.69 -4.03 -8.87
N LEU A 81 -18.55 -2.80 -9.36
CA LEU A 81 -19.10 -1.60 -8.73
C LEU A 81 -20.64 -1.56 -8.78
N THR A 82 -21.25 -1.87 -9.93
CA THR A 82 -22.71 -1.78 -10.10
C THR A 82 -23.51 -2.83 -9.34
N GLU A 83 -22.87 -3.93 -8.91
CA GLU A 83 -23.50 -4.99 -8.12
C GLU A 83 -23.58 -4.65 -6.62
N GLN A 84 -22.91 -3.57 -6.17
CA GLN A 84 -22.85 -3.20 -4.76
C GLN A 84 -23.93 -2.22 -4.34
N ASN A 85 -24.20 -2.22 -3.03
CA ASN A 85 -24.87 -1.09 -2.38
C ASN A 85 -23.79 -0.10 -1.90
N PRO A 86 -23.86 1.19 -2.25
CA PRO A 86 -22.85 2.15 -1.84
C PRO A 86 -22.84 2.37 -0.33
N GLU A 87 -21.64 2.42 0.27
CA GLU A 87 -21.46 2.83 1.65
C GLU A 87 -21.18 4.34 1.71
N PRO A 88 -22.04 5.16 2.32
CA PRO A 88 -21.90 6.61 2.27
C PRO A 88 -20.59 7.07 2.93
N GLY A 89 -19.78 7.81 2.19
CA GLY A 89 -18.56 8.46 2.67
C GLY A 89 -18.51 9.93 2.23
N ASP A 90 -18.02 10.80 3.10
CA ASP A 90 -17.80 12.22 2.78
C ASP A 90 -16.45 12.47 2.07
N GLU A 91 -15.61 11.44 2.00
CA GLU A 91 -14.32 11.43 1.33
C GLU A 91 -14.43 11.37 -0.20
N LEU A 92 -13.36 11.79 -0.86
CA LEU A 92 -13.24 11.81 -2.32
C LEU A 92 -12.10 10.91 -2.77
N LEU A 93 -12.29 10.25 -3.92
CA LEU A 93 -11.20 9.65 -4.67
C LEU A 93 -10.57 10.74 -5.54
N LEU A 94 -9.41 11.23 -5.10
CA LEU A 94 -8.67 12.30 -5.74
C LEU A 94 -7.68 11.69 -6.74
N VAL A 95 -7.83 12.05 -8.02
CA VAL A 95 -6.95 11.61 -9.11
C VAL A 95 -6.23 12.84 -9.66
N SER A 96 -4.93 12.92 -9.36
CA SER A 96 -4.10 14.08 -9.70
C SER A 96 -2.98 13.70 -10.66
N TYR A 97 -2.65 14.63 -11.56
CA TYR A 97 -1.49 14.50 -12.44
C TYR A 97 -0.29 15.19 -11.78
N GLN A 98 0.85 14.52 -11.80
CA GLN A 98 2.12 14.97 -11.25
C GLN A 98 3.14 15.16 -12.37
N ASP A 99 3.85 16.29 -12.37
CA ASP A 99 4.91 16.59 -13.35
C ASP A 99 6.06 15.57 -13.30
N GLN A 100 6.30 14.98 -12.13
CA GLN A 100 7.26 13.90 -11.95
C GLN A 100 6.52 12.58 -11.85
N ALA A 101 7.00 11.58 -12.60
CA ALA A 101 6.51 10.23 -12.45
C ALA A 101 6.79 9.73 -11.04
N SER A 102 5.80 9.09 -10.43
CA SER A 102 5.95 8.36 -9.18
C SER A 102 7.01 7.27 -9.30
N GLN A 103 7.42 6.71 -8.16
CA GLN A 103 8.33 5.55 -8.10
C GLN A 103 7.84 4.33 -8.90
N PHE A 104 6.56 4.29 -9.27
CA PHE A 104 5.95 3.25 -10.09
C PHE A 104 5.87 3.60 -11.59
N GLY A 105 6.50 4.70 -12.01
CA GLY A 105 6.59 5.11 -13.41
C GLY A 105 5.33 5.79 -13.96
N THR A 106 4.33 6.04 -13.12
CA THR A 106 3.08 6.71 -13.50
C THR A 106 3.10 8.17 -13.02
N HIS A 107 2.65 9.08 -13.88
CA HIS A 107 2.42 10.50 -13.55
C HIS A 107 1.08 10.74 -12.83
N TRP A 108 0.27 9.70 -12.66
CA TRP A 108 -1.01 9.79 -11.98
C TRP A 108 -0.89 9.27 -10.56
N GLU A 109 -1.48 10.02 -9.64
CA GLU A 109 -1.58 9.68 -8.23
C GLU A 109 -3.05 9.63 -7.83
N VAL A 110 -3.41 8.57 -7.10
CA VAL A 110 -4.78 8.29 -6.67
C VAL A 110 -4.79 8.21 -5.15
N GLU A 111 -5.51 9.13 -4.52
CA GLU A 111 -5.56 9.29 -3.07
C GLU A 111 -7.01 9.32 -2.58
N ILE A 112 -7.20 8.99 -1.32
CA ILE A 112 -8.42 9.28 -0.56
C ILE A 112 -8.24 10.68 0.04
N TYR A 113 -9.19 11.58 -0.17
CA TYR A 113 -9.15 12.94 0.35
C TYR A 113 -10.35 13.22 1.24
N ASP A 114 -10.10 13.61 2.50
CA ASP A 114 -11.12 14.12 3.41
C ASP A 114 -11.20 15.65 3.28
N PRO A 115 -12.28 16.20 2.70
CA PRO A 115 -12.44 17.64 2.55
C PRO A 115 -12.70 18.38 3.88
N THR A 116 -13.06 17.66 4.94
CA THR A 116 -13.34 18.23 6.27
C THR A 116 -12.04 18.42 7.06
N ALA A 117 -11.16 17.43 7.01
CA ALA A 117 -9.85 17.48 7.66
C ALA A 117 -8.75 18.10 6.78
N GLU A 118 -8.99 18.25 5.47
CA GLU A 118 -7.99 18.60 4.46
C GLU A 118 -6.82 17.59 4.41
N GLU A 119 -7.12 16.31 4.70
CA GLU A 119 -6.13 15.24 4.77
C GLU A 119 -6.19 14.33 3.53
N LYS A 120 -5.02 13.82 3.16
CA LYS A 120 -4.82 12.90 2.04
C LYS A 120 -4.23 11.59 2.54
N THR A 121 -4.80 10.49 2.09
CA THR A 121 -4.41 9.14 2.50
C THR A 121 -4.26 8.25 1.27
N LEU A 122 -3.22 7.42 1.24
CA LEU A 122 -3.06 6.38 0.23
C LEU A 122 -3.88 5.13 0.63
N GLY A 123 -4.02 4.16 -0.28
CA GLY A 123 -4.67 2.89 0.03
C GLY A 123 -6.08 2.75 -0.55
N VAL A 124 -6.35 3.34 -1.72
CA VAL A 124 -7.59 3.05 -2.46
C VAL A 124 -7.72 1.55 -2.72
N SER A 125 -6.62 0.83 -2.92
CA SER A 125 -6.60 -0.64 -3.04
C SER A 125 -7.05 -1.41 -1.77
N GLU A 126 -7.27 -0.71 -0.66
CA GLU A 126 -7.69 -1.26 0.64
C GLU A 126 -9.18 -1.08 0.94
N LEU A 127 -9.89 -0.27 0.15
CA LEU A 127 -11.33 -0.05 0.28
C LEU A 127 -12.14 -1.16 -0.42
N SER A 128 -13.30 -1.56 0.07
CA SER A 128 -14.22 -2.41 -0.70
C SER A 128 -14.80 -1.69 -1.92
N TYR A 129 -15.38 -2.43 -2.88
CA TYR A 129 -16.11 -1.78 -3.99
C TYR A 129 -17.31 -0.96 -3.50
N ALA A 130 -17.93 -1.33 -2.38
CA ALA A 130 -19.05 -0.62 -1.79
C ALA A 130 -18.64 0.76 -1.24
N GLU A 131 -17.49 0.83 -0.55
CA GLU A 131 -16.88 2.08 -0.08
C GLU A 131 -16.47 2.96 -1.27
N ILE A 132 -15.76 2.39 -2.25
CA ILE A 132 -15.36 3.10 -3.47
C ILE A 132 -16.58 3.72 -4.16
N LEU A 133 -17.67 2.95 -4.34
CA LEU A 133 -18.89 3.40 -4.99
C LEU A 133 -19.59 4.53 -4.22
N GLY A 134 -19.46 4.55 -2.90
CA GLY A 134 -20.01 5.58 -2.03
C GLY A 134 -19.28 6.92 -2.09
N MET A 135 -18.01 6.91 -2.51
CA MET A 135 -17.20 8.12 -2.67
C MET A 135 -17.48 8.81 -4.00
N LYS A 136 -17.24 10.13 -4.06
CA LYS A 136 -17.17 10.86 -5.34
C LYS A 136 -15.75 10.85 -5.87
N VAL A 137 -15.59 10.96 -7.17
CA VAL A 137 -14.27 11.02 -7.83
C VAL A 137 -13.97 12.47 -8.21
N ALA A 138 -12.77 12.96 -7.94
CA ALA A 138 -12.27 14.25 -8.38
C ALA A 138 -11.05 14.03 -9.30
N ILE A 139 -11.20 14.30 -10.59
CA ILE A 139 -10.10 14.17 -11.57
C ILE A 139 -9.62 15.55 -11.98
N ASP A 140 -8.31 15.69 -12.15
CA ASP A 140 -7.71 16.91 -12.68
C ASP A 140 -8.29 17.29 -14.06
N GLU A 141 -8.66 18.56 -14.21
CA GLU A 141 -9.35 19.07 -15.41
C GLU A 141 -8.38 19.46 -16.52
N ASP A 142 -7.16 19.83 -16.15
CA ASP A 142 -6.13 20.26 -17.10
C ASP A 142 -5.37 19.08 -17.72
N ALA A 143 -5.66 17.86 -17.25
CA ALA A 143 -5.05 16.61 -17.70
C ALA A 143 -6.07 15.70 -18.44
N ASP A 144 -5.55 14.67 -19.11
CA ASP A 144 -6.37 13.73 -19.87
C ASP A 144 -7.27 12.90 -18.94
N PHE A 145 -8.57 13.22 -18.97
CA PHE A 145 -9.60 12.59 -18.15
C PHE A 145 -9.57 11.05 -18.19
N LEU A 146 -9.43 10.46 -19.39
CA LEU A 146 -9.46 9.00 -19.54
C LEU A 146 -8.17 8.35 -19.07
N SER A 147 -7.04 9.05 -19.12
CA SER A 147 -5.79 8.57 -18.52
C SER A 147 -5.86 8.61 -16.99
N GLY A 148 -6.45 9.65 -16.41
CA GLY A 148 -6.72 9.69 -14.96
C GLY A 148 -7.67 8.58 -14.52
N LEU A 149 -8.73 8.34 -15.30
CA LEU A 149 -9.67 7.25 -15.02
C LEU A 149 -9.01 5.87 -15.14
N ALA A 150 -8.12 5.67 -16.12
CA ALA A 150 -7.32 4.45 -16.25
C ALA A 150 -6.41 4.24 -15.03
N ALA A 151 -5.79 5.31 -14.50
CA ALA A 151 -5.00 5.25 -13.29
C ALA A 151 -5.84 4.84 -12.07
N LEU A 152 -7.02 5.45 -11.90
CA LEU A 152 -7.97 5.07 -10.84
C LEU A 152 -8.36 3.60 -10.95
N PHE A 153 -8.71 3.12 -12.15
CA PHE A 153 -9.11 1.74 -12.35
C PHE A 153 -7.95 0.78 -12.09
N SER A 154 -6.73 1.15 -12.50
CA SER A 154 -5.53 0.39 -12.17
C SER A 154 -5.32 0.28 -10.65
N GLU A 155 -5.46 1.39 -9.92
CA GLU A 155 -5.33 1.42 -8.45
C GLU A 155 -6.41 0.57 -7.77
N ILE A 156 -7.65 0.69 -8.23
CA ILE A 156 -8.76 -0.13 -7.78
C ILE A 156 -8.47 -1.62 -8.02
N THR A 157 -7.87 -2.01 -9.15
CA THR A 157 -7.63 -3.44 -9.44
C THR A 157 -6.32 -4.00 -8.92
N GLN A 158 -5.45 -3.18 -8.30
CA GLN A 158 -4.10 -3.59 -7.88
C GLN A 158 -4.10 -4.88 -7.04
N THR A 159 -5.19 -5.17 -6.35
CA THR A 159 -5.36 -6.32 -5.44
C THR A 159 -6.32 -7.41 -5.96
N GLY A 160 -6.98 -7.23 -7.11
CA GLY A 160 -7.92 -8.19 -7.70
C GLY A 160 -9.16 -7.54 -8.32
N LEU A 161 -9.86 -8.29 -9.18
CA LEU A 161 -11.07 -7.81 -9.88
C LEU A 161 -12.36 -8.10 -9.11
N TYR A 162 -12.36 -9.10 -8.24
CA TYR A 162 -13.55 -9.49 -7.47
C TYR A 162 -13.42 -9.13 -6.00
N ASP A 163 -14.57 -8.84 -5.35
CA ASP A 163 -14.61 -8.51 -3.93
C ASP A 163 -13.95 -9.56 -3.05
N TRP A 164 -14.13 -10.85 -3.34
CA TRP A 164 -13.56 -11.91 -2.51
C TRP A 164 -12.03 -12.00 -2.65
N GLU A 165 -11.47 -11.76 -3.84
CA GLU A 165 -10.02 -11.70 -4.07
C GLU A 165 -9.44 -10.49 -3.35
N ARG A 166 -10.11 -9.35 -3.53
CA ARG A 166 -9.74 -8.07 -2.93
C ARG A 166 -9.78 -8.14 -1.41
N ASN A 167 -10.87 -8.64 -0.82
CA ASN A 167 -11.02 -8.82 0.62
C ASN A 167 -10.00 -9.81 1.20
N ALA A 168 -9.63 -10.86 0.47
CA ALA A 168 -8.57 -11.77 0.90
C ALA A 168 -7.21 -11.06 0.97
N VAL A 169 -6.91 -10.20 0.00
CA VAL A 169 -5.67 -9.39 -0.02
C VAL A 169 -5.69 -8.31 1.05
N ILE A 170 -6.81 -7.61 1.23
CA ILE A 170 -7.01 -6.63 2.32
C ILE A 170 -6.76 -7.31 3.66
N TYR A 171 -7.43 -8.44 3.93
CA TYR A 171 -7.24 -9.19 5.17
C TYR A 171 -5.78 -9.58 5.40
N GLN A 172 -5.08 -10.06 4.36
CA GLN A 172 -3.66 -10.40 4.47
C GLN A 172 -2.78 -9.17 4.75
N ARG A 173 -3.04 -8.03 4.11
CA ARG A 173 -2.30 -6.79 4.34
C ARG A 173 -2.57 -6.23 5.74
N THR A 174 -3.83 -6.16 6.16
CA THR A 174 -4.20 -5.74 7.52
C THR A 174 -3.57 -6.65 8.58
N ALA A 175 -3.59 -7.97 8.38
CA ALA A 175 -2.94 -8.91 9.29
C ALA A 175 -1.41 -8.72 9.32
N ALA A 176 -0.77 -8.45 8.19
CA ALA A 176 0.66 -8.16 8.11
C ALA A 176 1.01 -6.83 8.81
N GLN A 177 0.18 -5.80 8.63
CA GLN A 177 0.33 -4.52 9.32
C GLN A 177 0.19 -4.68 10.83
N GLN A 178 -0.86 -5.37 11.30
CA GLN A 178 -1.04 -5.65 12.74
C GLN A 178 0.11 -6.45 13.33
N ALA A 179 0.65 -7.42 12.58
CA ALA A 179 1.83 -8.18 13.01
C ALA A 179 3.09 -7.29 13.09
N MET A 180 3.27 -6.37 12.14
CA MET A 180 4.36 -5.40 12.15
C MET A 180 4.23 -4.40 13.32
N GLU A 181 3.04 -3.87 13.57
CA GLU A 181 2.75 -3.00 14.71
C GLU A 181 2.97 -3.73 16.04
N SER A 182 2.51 -4.97 16.16
CA SER A 182 2.74 -5.79 17.36
C SER A 182 4.24 -6.03 17.60
N ALA A 183 4.98 -6.37 16.54
CA ALA A 183 6.44 -6.54 16.63
C ALA A 183 7.15 -5.22 17.01
N MET A 184 6.65 -4.07 16.54
CA MET A 184 7.15 -2.75 16.93
C MET A 184 6.91 -2.49 18.42
N TYR A 185 5.70 -2.73 18.93
CA TYR A 185 5.40 -2.55 20.35
C TYR A 185 6.24 -3.49 21.24
N GLU A 186 6.39 -4.76 20.86
CA GLU A 186 7.25 -5.71 21.58
C GLU A 186 8.72 -5.25 21.59
N PHE A 187 9.22 -4.74 20.46
CA PHE A 187 10.57 -4.19 20.37
C PHE A 187 10.74 -2.95 21.26
N MET A 188 9.78 -2.01 21.23
CA MET A 188 9.81 -0.82 22.08
C MET A 188 9.75 -1.17 23.56
N GLU A 189 8.90 -2.11 23.95
CA GLU A 189 8.78 -2.56 25.33
C GLU A 189 10.10 -3.20 25.81
N GLN A 190 10.67 -4.13 25.03
CA GLN A 190 11.92 -4.81 25.39
C GLN A 190 13.10 -3.84 25.48
N THR A 191 13.22 -2.91 24.53
CA THR A 191 14.30 -1.92 24.52
C THR A 191 14.18 -0.95 25.69
N GLN A 192 12.97 -0.52 26.04
CA GLN A 192 12.70 0.34 27.20
C GLN A 192 12.96 -0.38 28.53
N GLN A 193 12.58 -1.65 28.66
CA GLN A 193 12.88 -2.45 29.85
C GLN A 193 14.39 -2.60 30.07
N ILE A 194 15.16 -2.85 29.01
CA ILE A 194 16.63 -2.93 29.09
C ILE A 194 17.22 -1.57 29.47
N ALA A 195 16.75 -0.47 28.86
CA ALA A 195 17.22 0.88 29.21
C ALA A 195 16.99 1.19 30.70
N HIS A 196 15.76 0.96 31.18
CA HIS A 196 15.41 1.24 32.56
C HIS A 196 16.21 0.35 33.54
N PHE A 197 16.44 -0.91 33.18
CA PHE A 197 17.31 -1.79 33.96
C PHE A 197 18.74 -1.24 34.04
N LEU A 198 19.34 -0.85 32.91
CA LEU A 198 20.70 -0.32 32.89
C LEU A 198 20.82 0.94 33.77
N ASP A 199 19.87 1.86 33.68
CA ASP A 199 19.84 3.07 34.51
C ASP A 199 19.73 2.77 36.01
N GLN A 200 18.85 1.85 36.39
CA GLN A 200 18.71 1.40 37.78
C GLN A 200 19.97 0.68 38.26
N TYR A 201 20.57 -0.15 37.40
CA TYR A 201 21.77 -0.91 37.74
C TYR A 201 22.96 0.02 38.00
N VAL A 202 23.14 1.07 37.19
CA VAL A 202 24.12 2.14 37.41
C VAL A 202 23.89 2.84 38.75
N THR A 203 22.63 3.21 39.04
CA THR A 203 22.29 3.89 40.28
C THR A 203 22.59 3.04 41.52
N ALA A 204 22.39 1.72 41.43
CA ALA A 204 22.62 0.78 42.53
C ALA A 204 24.10 0.44 42.77
N HIS A 205 24.99 0.69 41.81
CA HIS A 205 26.41 0.34 41.88
C HIS A 205 27.32 1.55 41.60
N PRO A 206 27.21 2.64 42.39
CA PRO A 206 27.93 3.89 42.11
C PRO A 206 29.45 3.80 42.25
N ASP A 207 29.94 2.81 43.01
CA ASP A 207 31.36 2.63 43.29
C ASP A 207 32.07 1.67 42.31
N ASP A 208 31.34 1.11 41.33
CA ASP A 208 31.94 0.22 40.32
C ASP A 208 32.58 1.02 39.18
N SER A 209 33.91 1.12 39.24
CA SER A 209 34.72 1.86 38.25
C SER A 209 34.67 1.30 36.81
N GLN A 210 34.26 0.04 36.60
CA GLN A 210 34.20 -0.57 35.26
C GLN A 210 32.80 -0.50 34.64
N LEU A 211 31.80 -0.13 35.44
CA LEU A 211 30.41 -0.13 35.03
C LEU A 211 30.11 0.80 33.85
N PRO A 212 30.66 2.03 33.73
CA PRO A 212 30.36 2.90 32.60
C PRO A 212 30.70 2.27 31.23
N ASP A 213 31.86 1.61 31.12
CA ASP A 213 32.28 0.94 29.89
C ASP A 213 31.42 -0.29 29.58
N GLU A 214 31.00 -1.00 30.62
CA GLU A 214 30.11 -2.16 30.49
C GLU A 214 28.70 -1.75 30.04
N ILE A 215 28.15 -0.65 30.58
CA ILE A 215 26.85 -0.12 30.15
C ILE A 215 26.94 0.38 28.70
N ALA A 216 28.03 1.07 28.34
CA ALA A 216 28.25 1.52 26.96
C ALA A 216 28.27 0.36 25.96
N LEU A 217 28.80 -0.81 26.35
CA LEU A 217 28.78 -2.02 25.51
C LEU A 217 27.36 -2.50 25.21
N PHE A 218 26.44 -2.44 26.19
CA PHE A 218 25.07 -2.97 26.05
C PHE A 218 24.04 -1.93 25.63
N TRP A 219 24.35 -0.64 25.71
CA TRP A 219 23.45 0.46 25.34
C TRP A 219 22.83 0.31 23.93
N PRO A 220 23.53 -0.21 22.89
CA PRO A 220 22.92 -0.44 21.58
C PRO A 220 21.66 -1.33 21.59
N LEU A 221 21.48 -2.19 22.61
CA LEU A 221 20.27 -3.00 22.77
C LEU A 221 19.01 -2.19 23.09
N THR A 222 19.16 -0.93 23.49
CA THR A 222 18.06 -0.01 23.84
C THR A 222 17.55 0.79 22.65
N THR A 223 18.27 0.79 21.54
CA THR A 223 17.97 1.63 20.38
C THR A 223 17.80 0.83 19.10
N GLY A 224 18.39 -0.36 18.99
CA GLY A 224 18.32 -1.23 17.81
C GLY A 224 19.63 -1.26 17.03
N ILE A 225 19.70 -2.10 16.00
CA ILE A 225 20.86 -2.16 15.10
C ILE A 225 20.77 -0.99 14.12
N MET A 226 21.81 -0.16 14.07
CA MET A 226 21.94 0.88 13.05
C MET A 226 22.32 0.23 11.71
N ALA A 227 21.52 0.47 10.67
CA ALA A 227 21.78 0.03 9.31
C ALA A 227 21.56 1.18 8.33
N PRO A 228 22.27 1.23 7.18
CA PRO A 228 22.01 2.23 6.17
C PRO A 228 20.59 2.06 5.62
N LEU A 229 19.90 3.17 5.39
CA LEU A 229 18.57 3.19 4.75
C LEU A 229 18.59 2.53 3.36
N ASP A 230 19.65 2.77 2.59
CA ASP A 230 19.97 2.11 1.33
C ASP A 230 21.32 1.40 1.46
N ALA A 231 21.33 0.08 1.25
CA ALA A 231 22.54 -0.75 1.39
C ALA A 231 23.52 -0.59 0.22
N ASP A 232 23.06 -0.07 -0.91
CA ASP A 232 23.87 0.11 -2.13
C ASP A 232 24.44 1.53 -2.25
N ASP A 233 24.01 2.47 -1.41
CA ASP A 233 24.53 3.84 -1.33
C ASP A 233 25.45 4.04 -0.09
N PRO A 234 26.77 4.23 -0.28
CA PRO A 234 27.71 4.44 0.81
C PRO A 234 27.49 5.74 1.59
N ASP A 235 26.77 6.72 1.03
CA ASP A 235 26.44 7.99 1.70
C ASP A 235 25.04 7.95 2.37
N SER A 236 24.37 6.79 2.35
CA SER A 236 23.05 6.64 2.94
C SER A 236 23.04 6.91 4.45
N PRO A 237 22.04 7.66 4.97
CA PRO A 237 21.90 7.84 6.42
C PRO A 237 21.69 6.50 7.13
N MET A 238 22.29 6.36 8.31
CA MET A 238 22.10 5.21 9.19
C MET A 238 20.80 5.40 9.96
N ILE A 239 19.89 4.44 9.85
CA ILE A 239 18.64 4.36 10.59
C ILE A 239 18.69 3.22 11.61
N SER A 240 17.99 3.37 12.72
CA SER A 240 17.81 2.24 13.61
C SER A 240 16.79 1.26 13.03
N THR A 241 17.16 -0.02 12.98
CA THR A 241 16.24 -1.10 12.64
C THR A 241 15.55 -1.61 13.91
N MET A 242 14.30 -2.06 13.77
CA MET A 242 13.53 -2.72 14.84
C MET A 242 14.05 -4.14 15.13
N LYS A 243 15.37 -4.30 15.25
CA LYS A 243 16.06 -5.56 15.54
C LYS A 243 17.15 -5.31 16.55
N GLN A 244 17.23 -6.18 17.55
CA GLN A 244 18.35 -6.21 18.49
C GLN A 244 19.45 -7.12 17.96
N ASP A 245 20.72 -6.75 18.19
CA ASP A 245 21.85 -7.64 17.92
C ASP A 245 21.74 -8.88 18.82
N SER A 246 21.52 -10.03 18.18
CA SER A 246 21.28 -11.30 18.88
C SER A 246 22.50 -11.78 19.67
N GLN A 247 23.72 -11.49 19.22
CA GLN A 247 24.94 -11.84 19.95
C GLN A 247 25.12 -10.93 21.15
N LEU A 248 24.88 -9.62 20.98
CA LEU A 248 24.95 -8.66 22.08
C LEU A 248 23.87 -8.93 23.14
N LEU A 249 22.65 -9.27 22.71
CA LEU A 249 21.55 -9.66 23.61
C LEU A 249 21.87 -10.94 24.38
N ALA A 250 22.50 -11.92 23.72
CA ALA A 250 22.95 -13.14 24.40
C ALA A 250 24.02 -12.83 25.47
N ARG A 251 24.97 -11.95 25.16
CA ARG A 251 25.98 -11.49 26.14
C ARG A 251 25.34 -10.74 27.30
N PHE A 252 24.37 -9.86 27.03
CA PHE A 252 23.61 -9.15 28.06
C PHE A 252 22.89 -10.15 28.98
N LYS A 253 22.19 -11.15 28.43
CA LYS A 253 21.50 -12.18 29.20
C LYS A 253 22.46 -13.05 30.02
N LEU A 254 23.67 -13.32 29.52
CA LEU A 254 24.69 -14.02 30.29
C LEU A 254 25.22 -13.18 31.46
N ARG A 255 25.40 -11.88 31.24
CA ARG A 255 26.00 -10.96 32.22
C ARG A 255 25.03 -10.47 33.29
N PHE A 256 23.82 -10.12 32.89
CA PHE A 256 22.80 -9.46 33.72
C PHE A 256 21.49 -10.24 33.80
N GLY A 257 21.37 -11.40 33.16
CA GLY A 257 20.08 -12.06 32.99
C GLY A 257 19.41 -12.49 34.29
N ARG A 258 20.14 -12.63 35.40
CA ARG A 258 19.51 -12.90 36.71
C ARG A 258 18.89 -11.62 37.27
N GLU A 259 19.68 -10.56 37.39
CA GLU A 259 19.30 -9.26 37.92
C GLU A 259 18.19 -8.63 37.07
N PHE A 260 18.29 -8.77 35.74
CA PHE A 260 17.28 -8.31 34.79
C PHE A 260 15.95 -9.06 34.96
N ARG A 261 15.97 -10.38 35.21
CA ARG A 261 14.73 -11.13 35.51
C ARG A 261 14.10 -10.71 36.83
N GLU A 262 14.92 -10.47 37.86
CA GLU A 262 14.44 -9.97 39.15
C GLU A 262 13.85 -8.55 39.00
N PHE A 263 14.50 -7.69 38.21
CA PHE A 263 14.01 -6.37 37.84
C PHE A 263 12.64 -6.44 37.14
N ILE A 264 12.50 -7.24 36.07
CA ILE A 264 11.22 -7.38 35.35
C ILE A 264 10.12 -7.86 36.31
N LYS A 265 10.40 -8.89 37.13
CA LYS A 265 9.41 -9.42 38.08
C LYS A 265 8.92 -8.39 39.09
N ASN A 266 9.78 -7.45 39.48
CA ASN A 266 9.46 -6.41 40.47
C ASN A 266 8.85 -5.15 39.84
N HIS A 267 8.88 -5.01 38.51
CA HIS A 267 8.41 -3.82 37.78
C HIS A 267 7.33 -4.15 36.73
N GLN A 268 6.76 -5.35 36.74
CA GLN A 268 5.53 -5.66 36.00
C GLN A 268 4.36 -4.88 36.62
N ILE A 269 3.84 -3.91 35.86
CA ILE A 269 2.49 -3.31 36.04
C ILE A 269 1.56 -4.02 35.06
#